data_AF-A0A392VBE8-F1
#
_entry.id   AF-A0A392VBE8-F1
#
_cell.length_a   1.000
_cell.length_b   1.000
_cell.length_c   1.000
_cell.angle_alpha   90.00
_cell.angle_beta   90.00
_cell.angle_gamma   90.00
#
_symmetry.space_group_name_H-M   'P 1'
#
loop_
_entity.id
_entity.type
_entity.pdbx_description
1 polymer ?
#
loop_
_entity_poly.entity_id
_entity_poly.type
_entity_poly.pdbx_seq_one_letter_code
_entity_poly.pdbx_strand_id
1 'polypeptide(L)' 'MARDHQPGKEDEVRLERFMRHKPPTFTGGYNPDGAVKWLEEVEIIFEVMRCTEEDKTSL' A
#
# COMPACT_ATOMS: atom_id res chain seq x y z
N MET A 1 -27.65 -13.68 -3.30
CA MET A 1 -26.57 -14.00 -2.35
C MET A 1 -25.85 -12.70 -2.09
N ALA A 2 -26.06 -12.09 -0.92
CA ALA A 2 -25.25 -10.95 -0.51
C ALA A 2 -23.86 -11.52 -0.26
N ARG A 3 -22.87 -11.10 -1.05
CA ARG A 3 -21.48 -11.30 -0.64
C ARG A 3 -21.35 -10.53 0.67
N ASP A 4 -21.11 -11.24 1.77
CA ASP A 4 -20.64 -10.64 3.01
C ASP A 4 -19.35 -9.87 2.68
N HIS A 5 -19.50 -8.61 2.29
CA HIS A 5 -18.42 -7.64 2.14
C HIS A 5 -18.03 -7.28 3.57
N GLN A 6 -17.11 -8.07 4.13
CA GLN A 6 -16.52 -7.80 5.43
C GLN A 6 -15.26 -6.98 5.16
N PRO A 7 -15.30 -5.64 5.33
CA PRO A 7 -14.24 -4.75 4.89
C PRO A 7 -12.87 -5.16 5.45
N GLY A 8 -12.83 -5.51 6.75
CA GLY A 8 -11.59 -5.92 7.41
C GLY A 8 -10.92 -7.19 6.86
N LYS A 9 -11.65 -8.10 6.20
CA LYS A 9 -11.04 -9.27 5.56
C LYS A 9 -10.41 -8.91 4.21
N GLU A 10 -11.00 -7.97 3.51
CA GLU A 10 -10.48 -7.50 2.22
C GLU A 10 -9.23 -6.64 2.43
N ASP A 11 -9.23 -5.80 3.48
CA ASP A 11 -8.06 -5.01 3.89
C ASP A 11 -6.89 -5.92 4.29
N GLU A 12 -7.12 -6.97 5.08
CA GLU A 12 -6.08 -7.95 5.45
C GLU A 12 -5.46 -8.63 4.22
N VAL A 13 -6.27 -9.06 3.24
CA VAL A 13 -5.79 -9.67 1.99
C VAL A 13 -5.00 -8.66 1.14
N ARG A 14 -5.41 -7.39 1.12
CA ARG A 14 -4.70 -6.32 0.40
C ARG A 14 -3.35 -6.02 1.07
N LEU A 15 -3.31 -5.95 2.39
CA LEU A 15 -2.09 -5.76 3.17
C LEU A 15 -1.10 -6.93 2.96
N GLU A 16 -1.58 -8.17 3.01
CA GLU A 16 -0.75 -9.35 2.72
C GLU A 16 -0.13 -9.28 1.32
N ARG A 17 -0.93 -8.85 0.32
CA ARG A 17 -0.45 -8.67 -1.05
C ARG A 17 0.61 -7.57 -1.13
N PHE A 18 0.40 -6.44 -0.45
CA PHE A 18 1.37 -5.34 -0.38
C PHE A 18 2.69 -5.80 0.23
N MET A 19 2.64 -6.50 1.36
CA MET A 19 3.84 -6.99 2.05
C MET A 19 4.63 -8.01 1.21
N ARG A 20 3.95 -8.81 0.37
CA ARG A 20 4.61 -9.72 -0.57
C ARG A 20 5.51 -9.01 -1.60
N HIS A 21 5.21 -7.74 -1.91
CA HIS A 21 6.05 -6.91 -2.78
C HIS A 21 7.24 -6.28 -2.05
N LYS A 22 7.39 -6.51 -0.74
CA LYS A 22 8.49 -6.02 0.10
C LYS A 22 8.66 -4.49 -0.01
N PRO A 23 7.66 -3.73 0.44
CA PRO A 23 7.72 -2.27 0.38
C PRO A 23 8.98 -1.74 1.07
N PRO A 24 9.60 -0.67 0.55
CA PRO A 24 10.78 -0.09 1.17
C PRO A 24 10.44 0.43 2.57
N THR A 25 11.38 0.32 3.51
CA THR A 25 11.21 0.88 4.85
C THR A 25 11.46 2.38 4.82
N PHE A 26 10.52 3.17 5.36
CA PHE A 26 10.76 4.59 5.59
C PHE A 26 11.65 4.76 6.83
N THR A 27 12.87 5.27 6.63
CA THR A 27 13.83 5.47 7.72
C THR A 27 13.57 6.74 8.53
N GLY A 28 12.74 7.66 8.01
CA GLY A 28 12.50 8.97 8.60
C GLY A 28 13.71 9.92 8.53
N GLY A 29 13.63 11.02 9.26
CA GLY A 29 14.67 12.06 9.33
C GLY A 29 14.49 13.23 8.35
N TYR A 30 15.37 14.22 8.43
CA TYR A 30 15.40 15.40 7.54
C TYR A 30 16.11 15.09 6.21
N ASN A 31 15.57 14.13 5.45
CA ASN A 31 16.05 13.80 4.11
C ASN A 31 14.89 13.89 3.10
N PRO A 32 14.64 15.08 2.51
CA PRO A 32 13.51 15.27 1.60
C PRO A 32 13.64 14.41 0.34
N ASP A 33 14.84 14.28 -0.24
CA ASP A 33 15.08 13.45 -1.42
C ASP A 33 14.82 11.97 -1.14
N GLY A 34 15.26 11.49 0.03
CA GLY A 34 14.98 10.12 0.48
C GLY A 34 13.49 9.85 0.69
N ALA A 35 12.76 10.84 1.21
CA ALA A 35 11.31 10.72 1.40
C ALA A 35 10.56 10.69 0.05
N VAL A 36 10.95 11.54 -0.91
CA VAL A 36 10.38 11.54 -2.26
C VAL A 36 10.64 10.20 -2.93
N LYS A 37 11.88 9.70 -2.90
CA LYS A 37 12.22 8.40 -3.47
C LYS A 37 11.45 7.25 -2.83
N TRP A 38 11.27 7.28 -1.50
CA TRP A 38 10.46 6.28 -0.81
C TRP A 38 9.01 6.28 -1.29
N LEU A 39 8.40 7.46 -1.46
CA LEU A 39 7.05 7.59 -2.00
C LEU A 39 6.93 7.04 -3.42
N GLU A 40 7.87 7.36 -4.32
CA GLU A 40 7.88 6.86 -5.70
C GLU A 40 7.89 5.32 -5.75
N GLU A 41 8.75 4.68 -4.95
CA GLU A 41 8.84 3.22 -4.89
C GLU A 41 7.58 2.57 -4.30
N VAL A 42 6.95 3.19 -3.30
CA VAL A 42 5.67 2.72 -2.74
C VAL A 42 4.53 2.87 -3.75
N GLU A 43 4.50 3.97 -4.51
CA GLU A 43 3.49 4.23 -5.53
C GLU A 43 3.53 3.21 -6.66
N ILE A 44 4.73 2.75 -7.07
CA ILE A 44 4.90 1.66 -8.04
C ILE A 44 4.21 0.38 -7.55
N ILE A 45 4.32 0.06 -6.25
CA ILE A 45 3.68 -1.13 -5.69
C ILE A 45 2.16 -1.02 -5.77
N PHE A 46 1.61 0.14 -5.41
CA PHE A 46 0.17 0.39 -5.53
C PHE A 46 -0.32 0.28 -6.99
N GLU A 47 0.45 0.79 -7.95
CA GLU A 47 0.15 0.65 -9.38
C GLU A 47 0.11 -0.83 -9.82
N VAL A 48 1.12 -1.62 -9.43
CA VAL A 48 1.19 -3.07 -9.73
C VAL A 48 0.04 -3.83 -9.06
N MET A 49 -0.38 -3.40 -7.88
CA MET A 49 -1.54 -3.96 -7.18
C MET A 49 -2.88 -3.54 -7.78
N ARG A 50 -2.90 -2.49 -8.61
CA ARG A 50 -4.10 -1.82 -9.16
C ARG A 50 -4.97 -1.21 -8.06
N CYS A 51 -4.34 -0.66 -7.02
CA CYS A 51 -5.04 0.06 -5.96
C CYS A 51 -5.61 1.38 -6.51
N THR A 52 -6.85 1.68 -6.13
CA THR A 52 -7.43 3.03 -6.29
C THR A 52 -6.92 3.94 -5.17
N GLU A 53 -7.10 5.26 -5.32
CA GLU A 53 -6.75 6.22 -4.25
C GLU A 53 -7.46 5.90 -2.93
N GLU A 54 -8.70 5.42 -2.99
CA GLU A 54 -9.47 5.02 -1.81
C GLU A 54 -8.81 3.80 -1.14
N ASP A 55 -8.40 2.80 -1.94
CA ASP A 55 -7.71 1.60 -1.44
C ASP A 55 -6.34 1.92 -0.82
N LYS A 56 -5.62 2.94 -1.31
CA LYS A 56 -4.31 3.33 -0.74
C LYS A 56 -4.43 3.85 0.69
N THR A 57 -5.56 4.48 1.01
CA THR A 57 -5.81 5.03 2.35
C THR A 57 -6.41 4.01 3.32
N SER A 58 -6.89 2.86 2.81
CA SER A 58 -7.50 1.79 3.61
C SER A 58 -6.63 0.54 3.73
N LEU A 59 -5.40 0.58 3.18
CA LEU A 59 -4.45 -0.54 3.16
C LEU A 59 -3.82 -0.83 4.53
#